data_AF-A0A1Z9Z3J9-F1
#
_entry.id   AF-A0A1Z9Z3J9-F1
#
_cell.length_a   1.000
_cell.length_b   1.000
_cell.length_c   1.000
_cell.angle_alpha   90.00
_cell.angle_beta   90.00
_cell.angle_gamma   90.00
#
_symmetry.space_group_name_H-M   'P 1'
#
loop_
_entity.id
_entity.type
_entity.pdbx_description
1 polymer ?
#
loop_
_entity_poly.entity_id
_entity_poly.type
_entity_poly.pdbx_seq_one_letter_code
_entity_poly.pdbx_strand_id
1 'polypeptide(L)'
;MTTINHNTDQEYSAKAMLAEAEAWLNAAMLNKGYCHYFAVVTADDSSPIGYHPSTESEYFYTLEEASAHQAALRQANPKRDYLLISGSVTSHYLKNAPHTKWVQQHQARLQKLQGAANEIQHP
;
A
#
# COMPACT_ATOMS: atom_id res chain seq x y z
N MET A 1 34.16 26.08 13.89
CA MET A 1 33.20 25.99 12.77
C MET A 1 32.77 24.55 12.67
N THR A 2 31.58 24.22 13.15
CA THR A 2 31.04 22.86 13.09
C THR A 2 30.31 22.71 11.77
N THR A 3 30.91 21.98 10.83
CA THR A 3 30.24 21.63 9.57
C THR A 3 29.22 20.54 9.89
N ILE A 4 27.94 20.89 9.94
CA ILE A 4 26.86 19.91 10.04
C ILE A 4 26.70 19.30 8.63
N ASN A 5 27.10 18.04 8.49
CA ASN A 5 26.90 17.26 7.27
C ASN A 5 25.42 16.97 7.10
N HIS A 6 24.74 17.75 6.26
CA HIS A 6 23.31 17.59 5.96
C HIS A 6 22.98 16.26 5.23
N ASN A 7 23.97 15.52 4.72
CA ASN A 7 23.77 14.24 4.04
C ASN A 7 23.46 13.06 4.98
N THR A 8 24.04 13.03 6.19
CA THR A 8 23.87 11.88 7.09
C THR A 8 22.50 11.84 7.76
N ASP A 9 21.91 13.01 8.02
CA ASP A 9 20.60 13.11 8.65
C ASP A 9 19.47 12.71 7.68
N GLN A 10 19.64 13.00 6.39
CA GLN A 10 18.68 12.68 5.34
C GLN A 10 18.67 11.18 5.00
N GLU A 11 19.84 10.53 4.98
CA GLU A 11 19.96 9.07 4.83
C GLU A 11 19.44 8.32 6.06
N TYR A 12 19.72 8.81 7.28
CA TYR A 12 19.18 8.23 8.51
C TYR A 12 17.66 8.35 8.57
N SER A 13 17.12 9.50 8.18
CA SER A 13 15.68 9.74 8.07
C SER A 13 15.04 8.79 7.04
N ALA A 14 15.64 8.61 5.86
CA ALA A 14 15.11 7.71 4.84
C ALA A 14 15.08 6.25 5.30
N LYS A 15 16.14 5.80 5.99
CA LYS A 15 16.21 4.44 6.54
C LYS A 15 15.19 4.21 7.64
N ALA A 16 14.97 5.19 8.52
CA ALA A 16 13.96 5.11 9.57
C ALA A 16 12.54 5.04 9.00
N MET A 17 12.24 5.87 8.00
CA MET A 17 10.94 5.86 7.30
C MET A 17 10.70 4.54 6.57
N LEU A 18 11.73 3.95 5.95
CA LEU A 18 11.62 2.64 5.31
C LEU A 18 11.30 1.54 6.35
N ALA A 19 12.03 1.51 7.47
CA ALA A 19 11.80 0.54 8.52
C ALA A 19 10.39 0.64 9.12
N GLU A 20 9.88 1.87 9.28
CA GLU A 20 8.50 2.11 9.74
C GLU A 20 7.47 1.59 8.73
N ALA A 21 7.67 1.86 7.44
CA ALA A 21 6.79 1.37 6.37
C ALA A 21 6.77 -0.16 6.29
N GLU A 22 7.94 -0.81 6.44
CA GLU A 22 8.06 -2.27 6.49
C GLU A 22 7.34 -2.85 7.72
N ALA A 23 7.54 -2.24 8.90
CA ALA A 23 6.88 -2.66 10.13
C ALA A 23 5.35 -2.54 10.01
N TRP A 24 4.86 -1.43 9.47
CA TRP A 24 3.44 -1.21 9.18
C TRP A 24 2.90 -2.28 8.23
N LEU A 25 3.57 -2.55 7.11
CA LEU A 25 3.13 -3.54 6.13
C LEU A 25 3.08 -4.95 6.74
N ASN A 26 4.11 -5.33 7.50
CA ASN A 26 4.15 -6.60 8.21
C ASN A 26 2.98 -6.75 9.19
N ALA A 27 2.69 -5.70 9.97
CA ALA A 27 1.55 -5.70 10.88
C ALA A 27 0.21 -5.79 10.12
N ALA A 28 0.07 -5.04 9.03
CA ALA A 28 -1.12 -5.06 8.18
C ALA A 28 -1.34 -6.46 7.57
N MET A 29 -0.27 -7.16 7.20
CA MET A 29 -0.33 -8.51 6.63
C MET A 29 -0.84 -9.58 7.61
N LEU A 30 -0.67 -9.38 8.92
CA LEU A 30 -1.16 -10.29 9.95
C LEU A 30 -2.59 -9.97 10.40
N ASN A 31 -3.07 -8.75 10.16
CA ASN A 31 -4.39 -8.32 10.61
C ASN A 31 -5.51 -8.79 9.65
N LYS A 32 -6.33 -9.74 10.12
CA LYS A 32 -7.49 -10.28 9.38
C LYS A 32 -8.63 -9.27 9.20
N GLY A 33 -8.72 -8.25 10.04
CA GLY A 33 -9.80 -7.26 10.02
C GLY A 33 -9.63 -6.14 9.00
N TYR A 34 -8.43 -6.01 8.41
CA TYR A 34 -8.09 -4.95 7.48
C TYR A 34 -7.38 -5.48 6.24
N CYS A 35 -7.57 -4.81 5.10
CA CYS A 35 -6.79 -4.98 3.89
C CYS A 35 -5.94 -3.74 3.65
N HIS A 36 -4.64 -3.90 3.48
CA HIS A 36 -3.78 -2.81 3.03
C HIS A 36 -3.99 -2.56 1.53
N TYR A 37 -3.64 -1.36 1.09
CA TYR A 37 -3.58 -1.02 -0.33
C TYR A 37 -2.45 -0.02 -0.58
N PHE A 38 -2.00 -0.01 -1.84
CA PHE A 38 -1.22 1.06 -2.43
C PHE A 38 -2.04 1.68 -3.55
N ALA A 39 -1.92 2.99 -3.77
CA ALA A 39 -2.61 3.68 -4.86
C ALA A 39 -1.75 4.80 -5.42
N VAL A 40 -2.04 5.21 -6.65
CA VAL A 40 -1.43 6.37 -7.29
C VAL A 40 -2.50 7.45 -7.43
N VAL A 41 -2.18 8.66 -7.00
CA VAL A 41 -3.03 9.84 -7.13
C VAL A 41 -2.26 10.96 -7.81
N THR A 42 -2.95 11.92 -8.40
CA THR A 42 -2.28 13.14 -8.86
C THR A 42 -2.11 14.10 -7.69
N ALA A 43 -1.04 14.89 -7.69
CA ALA A 43 -0.73 15.80 -6.59
C ALA A 43 -1.69 17.00 -6.51
N ASP A 44 -2.38 17.31 -7.61
CA ASP A 44 -3.42 18.34 -7.71
C ASP A 44 -4.81 17.84 -7.31
N ASP A 45 -5.02 16.52 -7.29
CA ASP A 45 -6.25 15.92 -6.80
C ASP A 45 -6.21 15.90 -5.26
N SER A 46 -6.54 17.07 -4.71
CA SER A 46 -6.84 17.25 -3.29
C SER A 46 -8.10 16.49 -2.84
N SER A 47 -8.77 15.79 -3.76
CA SER A 47 -9.88 14.92 -3.40
C SER A 47 -9.36 13.78 -2.53
N PRO A 48 -9.81 13.67 -1.26
CA PRO A 48 -9.47 12.50 -0.46
C PRO A 48 -9.95 11.30 -1.26
N ILE A 49 -9.07 10.31 -1.46
CA ILE A 49 -9.42 9.05 -2.11
C ILE A 49 -10.59 8.47 -1.32
N GLY A 50 -11.79 8.78 -1.79
CA GLY A 50 -12.99 8.67 -1.00
C GLY A 50 -13.46 7.26 -1.16
N TYR A 51 -12.86 6.30 -0.44
CA TYR A 51 -13.27 4.89 -0.35
C TYR A 51 -13.48 4.12 -1.68
N HIS A 52 -13.33 4.77 -2.83
CA HIS A 52 -13.71 4.25 -4.13
C HIS A 52 -12.55 4.45 -5.10
N PRO A 53 -11.96 3.35 -5.59
CA PRO A 53 -10.99 3.46 -6.67
C PRO A 53 -11.72 4.05 -7.89
N SER A 54 -11.19 5.16 -8.42
CA SER A 54 -11.63 5.70 -9.70
C SER A 54 -10.96 4.93 -10.83
N THR A 55 -11.35 5.17 -12.09
CA THR A 55 -10.63 4.66 -13.26
C THR A 55 -9.16 5.11 -13.33
N GLU A 56 -8.77 6.14 -12.58
CA GLU A 56 -7.40 6.65 -12.49
C GLU A 56 -6.69 6.28 -11.18
N SER A 57 -7.42 5.75 -10.19
CA SER A 57 -6.88 5.37 -8.88
C SER A 57 -7.25 3.92 -8.56
N GLU A 58 -6.51 2.99 -9.15
CA GLU A 58 -6.62 1.56 -8.83
C GLU A 58 -5.94 1.26 -7.49
N TYR A 59 -6.54 0.34 -6.71
CA TYR A 59 -5.88 -0.23 -5.54
C TYR A 59 -4.99 -1.38 -5.95
N PHE A 60 -3.72 -1.29 -5.57
CA PHE A 60 -2.71 -2.31 -5.76
C PHE A 60 -2.41 -3.01 -4.44
N TYR A 61 -2.07 -4.30 -4.55
CA TYR A 61 -1.73 -5.11 -3.39
C TYR A 61 -0.24 -5.03 -3.07
N THR A 62 0.61 -4.77 -4.06
CA THR A 62 2.05 -4.58 -3.83
C THR A 62 2.51 -3.17 -4.20
N LEU A 63 3.57 -2.74 -3.52
CA LEU A 63 4.27 -1.50 -3.83
C LEU A 63 4.84 -1.51 -5.26
N GLU A 64 5.32 -2.67 -5.72
CA GLU A 64 5.89 -2.85 -7.05
C GLU A 64 4.85 -2.60 -8.15
N GLU A 65 3.64 -3.16 -8.01
CA GLU A 65 2.54 -2.94 -8.97
C GLU A 65 2.15 -1.46 -9.04
N ALA A 66 2.02 -0.81 -7.88
CA ALA A 66 1.69 0.61 -7.81
C ALA A 66 2.79 1.50 -8.39
N SER A 67 4.06 1.15 -8.16
CA SER A 67 5.21 1.89 -8.68
C SER A 67 5.32 1.75 -10.20
N ALA A 68 5.08 0.56 -10.74
CA ALA A 68 5.05 0.32 -12.18
C ALA A 68 3.91 1.12 -12.85
N HIS A 69 2.74 1.16 -12.22
CA HIS A 69 1.61 1.96 -12.69
C HIS A 69 1.92 3.46 -12.67
N GLN A 70 2.52 3.97 -11.59
CA GLN A 70 2.96 5.37 -11.49
C GLN A 70 3.96 5.72 -12.60
N ALA A 71 4.91 4.83 -12.89
CA ALA A 71 5.88 5.04 -13.96
C ALA A 71 5.20 5.13 -15.33
N ALA A 72 4.22 4.25 -15.60
CA ALA A 72 3.44 4.29 -16.84
C ALA A 72 2.63 5.58 -16.97
N LEU A 73 1.98 6.04 -15.89
CA LEU A 73 1.24 7.30 -15.87
C LEU A 73 2.15 8.52 -16.13
N ARG A 74 3.34 8.55 -15.52
CA ARG A 74 4.35 9.60 -15.76
C ARG A 74 4.85 9.62 -17.20
N GLN A 75 5.02 8.44 -17.82
CA GLN A 75 5.40 8.35 -19.23
C GLN A 75 4.28 8.86 -20.16
N ALA A 76 3.03 8.52 -19.86
CA ALA A 76 1.89 8.97 -20.65
C ALA A 76 1.60 10.47 -20.48
N ASN A 77 1.79 11.01 -19.27
CA ASN A 77 1.45 12.39 -18.91
C ASN A 77 2.57 13.06 -18.07
N PRO A 78 3.71 13.42 -18.68
CA PRO A 78 4.89 13.92 -17.95
C PRO A 78 4.69 15.30 -17.29
N LYS A 79 3.58 15.99 -17.59
CA LYS A 79 3.24 17.29 -16.98
C LYS A 79 2.41 17.16 -15.70
N ARG A 80 1.94 15.95 -15.36
CA ARG A 80 1.19 15.69 -14.13
C ARG A 80 2.12 15.11 -13.07
N ASP A 81 1.97 15.61 -11.86
CA ASP A 81 2.64 15.05 -10.69
C ASP A 81 1.79 13.91 -10.12
N TYR A 82 2.43 12.77 -9.92
CA TYR A 82 1.80 11.57 -9.37
C TYR A 82 2.46 11.22 -8.05
N LEU A 83 1.64 11.03 -7.02
CA LEU A 83 2.02 10.58 -5.69
C LEU A 83 1.60 9.13 -5.49
N LEU A 84 2.48 8.38 -4.85
CA LEU A 84 2.17 7.04 -4.38
C LEU A 84 1.74 7.16 -2.92
N ILE A 85 0.62 6.52 -2.59
CA ILE A 85 0.08 6.52 -1.23
C ILE A 85 -0.20 5.08 -0.77
N SER A 86 -0.20 4.88 0.54
CA SER A 86 -0.54 3.61 1.18
C SER A 86 -1.62 3.81 2.22
N GLY A 87 -2.40 2.76 2.49
CA GLY A 87 -3.45 2.80 3.49
C GLY A 87 -4.05 1.44 3.78
N SER A 88 -5.14 1.44 4.53
CA SER A 88 -5.91 0.23 4.80
C SER A 88 -7.40 0.50 4.81
N VAL A 89 -8.18 -0.49 4.39
CA VAL A 89 -9.64 -0.50 4.52
C VAL A 89 -10.07 -1.65 5.43
N THR A 90 -11.25 -1.53 6.05
CA THR A 90 -11.79 -2.65 6.82
C THR A 90 -12.21 -3.78 5.88
N SER A 91 -11.91 -5.03 6.26
CA SER A 91 -12.29 -6.21 5.48
C SER A 91 -13.81 -6.37 5.38
N HIS A 92 -14.58 -5.73 6.26
CA HIS A 92 -16.04 -5.70 6.17
C HIS A 92 -16.51 -5.08 4.85
N TYR A 93 -15.90 -3.97 4.44
CA TYR A 93 -16.25 -3.29 3.18
C TYR A 93 -15.91 -4.12 1.93
N LEU A 94 -14.96 -5.05 2.03
CA LEU A 94 -14.53 -5.88 0.90
C LEU A 94 -15.40 -7.10 0.65
N LYS A 95 -16.30 -7.46 1.57
CA LYS A 95 -17.17 -8.64 1.42
C LYS A 95 -18.09 -8.54 0.20
N ASN A 96 -18.53 -7.33 -0.12
CA ASN A 96 -19.45 -7.04 -1.23
C ASN A 96 -18.79 -6.20 -2.33
N ALA A 97 -17.46 -6.01 -2.26
CA ALA A 97 -16.73 -5.27 -3.28
C ALA A 97 -16.64 -6.09 -4.57
N PRO A 98 -16.52 -5.45 -5.75
CA PRO A 98 -16.20 -6.15 -6.99
C PRO A 98 -14.95 -7.02 -6.82
N HIS A 99 -14.91 -8.18 -7.47
CA HIS A 99 -13.78 -9.11 -7.43
C HIS A 99 -12.58 -8.60 -8.25
N THR A 100 -12.05 -7.44 -7.87
CA THR A 100 -10.81 -6.90 -8.42
C THR A 100 -9.63 -7.78 -8.01
N LYS A 101 -8.52 -7.67 -8.74
CA LYS A 101 -7.27 -8.38 -8.45
C LYS A 101 -6.84 -8.19 -6.97
N TRP A 102 -6.92 -6.95 -6.48
CA TRP A 102 -6.63 -6.60 -5.09
C TRP A 102 -7.53 -7.31 -4.07
N VAL A 103 -8.84 -7.37 -4.31
CA VAL A 103 -9.79 -8.10 -3.44
C VAL A 103 -9.49 -9.60 -3.43
N GLN A 104 -9.15 -10.18 -4.58
CA GLN A 104 -8.77 -11.59 -4.69
C GLN A 104 -7.47 -11.90 -3.94
N GLN A 105 -6.46 -11.04 -4.05
CA GLN A 105 -5.20 -11.17 -3.31
C GLN A 105 -5.43 -11.08 -1.79
N HIS A 106 -6.32 -10.21 -1.33
CA HIS A 106 -6.73 -10.16 0.07
C HIS A 106 -7.41 -11.44 0.54
N GLN A 107 -8.33 -12.00 -0.26
CA GLN A 107 -8.98 -13.27 0.05
C GLN A 107 -7.97 -14.41 0.18
N ALA A 108 -7.00 -14.51 -0.73
CA ALA A 108 -5.92 -15.47 -0.66
C ALA A 108 -5.07 -15.30 0.61
N ARG A 109 -4.78 -14.06 1.03
CA ARG A 109 -4.10 -13.77 2.29
C ARG A 109 -4.90 -14.29 3.49
N LEU A 110 -6.21 -14.03 3.54
CA LEU A 110 -7.05 -14.51 4.63
C LEU A 110 -7.08 -16.04 4.72
N GLN A 111 -7.13 -16.73 3.58
CA GLN A 111 -7.04 -18.19 3.54
C GLN A 111 -5.72 -18.71 4.13
N LYS A 112 -4.58 -18.10 3.77
CA LYS A 112 -3.27 -18.47 4.34
C LYS A 112 -3.23 -18.27 5.85
N LEU A 113 -3.72 -17.13 6.35
CA LEU A 113 -3.78 -16.86 7.79
C LEU A 113 -4.78 -17.77 8.54
N GLN A 114 -5.74 -18.38 7.85
CA GLN A 114 -6.62 -19.38 8.43
C GLN A 114 -5.98 -20.76 8.46
N GLY A 115 -5.31 -21.16 7.37
CA GLY A 115 -4.54 -22.42 7.30
C GLY A 115 -3.43 -22.49 8.35
N ALA A 116 -2.64 -21.41 8.49
CA ALA A 116 -1.59 -21.31 9.49
C ALA A 116 -2.11 -21.39 10.94
N ALA A 117 -3.34 -20.91 11.19
CA ALA A 117 -3.96 -21.04 12.52
C ALA A 117 -4.41 -22.47 12.83
N ASN A 118 -4.80 -23.23 11.80
CA ASN A 118 -5.26 -24.61 11.96
C ASN A 118 -4.09 -25.61 12.14
N GLU A 119 -2.91 -25.31 11.61
CA GLU A 119 -1.69 -26.13 11.80
C GLU A 119 -1.14 -26.08 13.23
N ILE A 120 -1.45 -25.02 13.99
CA ILE A 120 -1.00 -24.86 15.38
C ILE A 120 -1.89 -25.64 16.38
N GLN A 121 -3.09 -26.08 15.95
CA GLN A 121 -4.07 -26.74 16.83
C GLN A 121 -4.02 -28.27 16.84
N HIS A 122 -3.10 -28.91 16.12
CA HIS A 122 -2.93 -30.36 16.14
C HIS A 122 -1.49 -30.76 16.51
N PRO A 123 -1.18 -30.94 17.81
CA PRO A 123 -0.02 -31.71 18.26
C PRO A 123 -0.22 -33.22 18.06
#